data_AF-A0AAD3QYK3-F1
#
_entry.id   AF-A0AAD3QYK3-F1
#
_cell.length_a   1.000
_cell.length_b   1.000
_cell.length_c   1.000
_cell.angle_alpha   90.00
_cell.angle_beta   90.00
_cell.angle_gamma   90.00
#
_symmetry.space_group_name_H-M   'P 1'
#
loop_
_entity.id
_entity.type
_entity.pdbx_description
1 polymer ?
#
loop_
_entity_poly.entity_id
_entity_poly.type
_entity_poly.pdbx_seq_one_letter_code
_entity_poly.pdbx_strand_id
1 'polypeptide(L)'
;MLQLLRKLKLHVRNNILKMAKSLRSKWKRKMRAEKRKKNAPKELARLKQALNLDKKGEAVMTDVQEIATVVPADKIKKQADVDMAEVAEGDDGKMDMDSKRNKKTLLDENGQYPAWMSQRQAKKMKGKRMAKKSSQGKKKKGIAW
;
A
#
# COMPACT_ATOMS: atom_id res chain seq x y z
N MET A 1 -23.02 -34.57 -8.33
CA MET A 1 -22.36 -34.31 -7.03
C MET A 1 -21.95 -32.85 -6.79
N LEU A 2 -21.19 -32.21 -7.70
CA LEU A 2 -20.69 -30.83 -7.53
C LEU A 2 -21.78 -29.75 -7.43
N GLN A 3 -22.89 -29.89 -8.14
CA GLN A 3 -24.02 -28.95 -8.09
C GLN A 3 -24.75 -28.99 -6.73
N LEU A 4 -24.92 -30.19 -6.17
CA LEU A 4 -25.49 -30.41 -4.84
C LEU A 4 -24.63 -29.78 -3.73
N LEU A 5 -23.31 -29.95 -3.80
CA LEU A 5 -22.36 -29.31 -2.88
C LEU A 5 -22.38 -27.78 -2.99
N ARG A 6 -22.53 -27.22 -4.21
CA ARG A 6 -22.69 -25.77 -4.39
C ARG A 6 -23.99 -25.26 -3.78
N LYS A 7 -25.10 -25.97 -3.97
CA LYS A 7 -26.42 -25.61 -3.45
C LYS A 7 -26.45 -25.64 -1.93
N LEU A 8 -25.85 -26.66 -1.33
CA LEU A 8 -25.72 -26.79 0.12
C LEU A 8 -24.83 -25.68 0.71
N LYS A 9 -23.71 -25.36 0.05
CA LYS A 9 -22.80 -24.29 0.48
C LYS A 9 -23.42 -22.90 0.38
N LEU A 10 -24.23 -22.64 -0.65
CA LEU A 10 -24.99 -21.39 -0.78
C LEU A 10 -26.09 -21.29 0.28
N HIS A 11 -26.80 -22.38 0.57
CA HIS A 11 -27.82 -22.41 1.62
C HIS A 11 -27.24 -22.10 3.01
N VAL A 12 -26.12 -22.74 3.37
CA VAL A 12 -25.40 -22.46 4.62
C VAL A 12 -24.96 -20.98 4.68
N ARG A 13 -24.41 -20.45 3.59
CA ARG A 13 -23.94 -19.06 3.54
C ARG A 13 -25.08 -18.05 3.65
N ASN A 14 -26.21 -18.34 3.00
CA ASN A 14 -27.41 -17.49 3.05
C ASN A 14 -28.06 -17.52 4.44
N ASN A 15 -28.09 -18.67 5.13
CA ASN A 15 -28.58 -18.75 6.51
C ASN A 15 -27.70 -17.96 7.50
N ILE A 16 -26.37 -18.03 7.38
CA ILE A 16 -25.45 -17.23 8.22
C ILE A 16 -25.70 -15.73 8.03
N LEU A 17 -25.90 -15.28 6.79
CA LEU A 17 -26.23 -13.88 6.48
C LEU A 17 -27.63 -13.48 6.98
N LYS A 18 -28.58 -14.43 7.05
CA LYS A 18 -29.94 -14.21 7.56
C LYS A 18 -29.97 -14.07 9.09
N MET A 19 -29.06 -14.74 9.81
CA MET A 19 -28.92 -14.62 11.27
C MET A 19 -28.12 -13.38 11.71
N ALA A 20 -27.16 -12.92 10.91
CA ALA A 20 -26.38 -11.72 11.22
C ALA A 20 -27.17 -10.43 10.92
N LYS A 21 -27.09 -9.45 11.82
CA LYS A 21 -27.69 -8.13 11.55
C LYS A 21 -27.01 -7.46 10.35
N SER A 22 -27.80 -6.99 9.39
CA SER A 22 -27.31 -6.20 8.25
C SER A 22 -26.45 -5.00 8.68
N LEU A 23 -25.42 -4.68 7.89
CA LEU A 23 -24.58 -3.49 8.07
C LEU A 23 -25.42 -2.20 8.13
N ARG A 24 -26.51 -2.16 7.36
CA ARG A 24 -27.44 -1.04 7.24
C ARG A 24 -28.59 -1.07 8.27
N SER A 25 -28.63 -2.08 9.14
CA SER A 25 -29.63 -2.13 10.23
C SER A 25 -29.58 -0.89 11.12
N LYS A 26 -30.74 -0.45 11.61
CA LYS A 26 -30.87 0.75 12.45
C LYS A 26 -30.07 0.62 13.75
N TRP A 27 -30.14 -0.54 14.41
CA TRP A 27 -29.37 -0.84 15.62
C TRP A 27 -27.85 -0.70 15.42
N LYS A 28 -27.27 -1.33 14.39
CA LYS A 28 -25.82 -1.25 14.13
C LYS A 28 -25.38 0.15 13.73
N ARG A 29 -26.24 0.93 13.05
CA ARG A 29 -26.00 2.35 12.76
C ARG A 29 -25.97 3.18 14.04
N LYS A 30 -26.93 3.00 14.94
CA LYS A 30 -27.02 3.69 16.24
C LYS A 30 -25.74 3.44 17.07
N MET A 31 -25.37 2.18 17.26
CA MET A 31 -24.15 1.83 18.00
C MET A 31 -22.85 2.36 17.36
N ARG A 32 -22.80 2.46 16.02
CA ARG A 32 -21.67 3.09 15.32
C ARG A 32 -21.62 4.59 15.55
N ALA A 33 -22.76 5.27 15.61
CA ALA A 33 -22.82 6.69 15.94
C ALA A 33 -22.35 6.94 17.38
N GLU A 34 -22.81 6.14 18.34
CA GLU A 34 -22.35 6.19 19.75
C GLU A 34 -20.84 5.92 19.85
N LYS A 35 -20.32 4.93 19.11
CA LYS A 35 -18.87 4.68 19.04
C LYS A 35 -18.10 5.87 18.48
N ARG A 36 -18.62 6.54 17.44
CA ARG A 36 -17.99 7.75 16.88
C ARG A 36 -17.98 8.90 17.89
N LYS A 37 -19.04 9.10 18.67
CA LYS A 37 -19.04 10.12 19.75
C LYS A 37 -17.90 9.89 20.75
N LYS A 38 -17.62 8.63 21.11
CA LYS A 38 -16.52 8.27 22.03
C LYS A 38 -15.13 8.37 21.37
N ASN A 39 -15.02 8.02 20.10
CA ASN A 39 -13.72 7.91 19.42
C ASN A 39 -13.27 9.18 18.72
N ALA A 40 -14.20 10.01 18.25
CA ALA A 40 -13.91 11.29 17.58
C ALA A 40 -12.98 12.20 18.40
N PRO A 41 -13.21 12.49 19.69
CA PRO A 41 -12.31 13.35 20.44
C PRO A 41 -10.90 12.75 20.60
N LYS A 42 -10.80 11.41 20.71
CA LYS A 42 -9.50 10.71 20.85
C LYS A 42 -8.68 10.75 19.56
N GLU A 43 -9.35 10.57 18.43
CA GLU A 43 -8.71 10.66 17.12
C GLU A 43 -8.33 12.10 16.79
N LEU A 44 -9.18 13.07 17.08
CA LEU A 44 -8.86 14.49 16.89
C LEU A 44 -7.64 14.92 17.71
N ALA A 45 -7.52 14.51 18.97
CA ALA A 45 -6.34 14.81 19.80
C ALA A 45 -5.07 14.22 19.19
N ARG A 46 -5.09 12.95 18.77
CA ARG A 46 -3.92 12.30 18.14
C ARG A 46 -3.54 12.94 16.82
N LEU A 47 -4.52 13.30 16.00
CA LEU A 47 -4.27 13.96 14.71
C LEU A 47 -3.72 15.37 14.91
N LYS A 48 -4.22 16.13 15.88
CA LYS A 48 -3.69 17.44 16.24
C LYS A 48 -2.26 17.37 16.79
N GLN A 49 -1.97 16.37 17.62
CA GLN A 49 -0.62 16.08 18.08
C GLN A 49 0.32 15.71 16.93
N ALA A 50 -0.10 14.82 16.02
CA ALA A 50 0.71 14.43 14.87
C ALA A 50 0.98 15.61 13.91
N LEU A 51 0.01 16.52 13.77
CA LEU A 51 0.17 17.75 12.99
C LEU A 51 0.86 18.87 13.77
N ASN A 52 1.26 18.65 15.03
CA ASN A 52 1.84 19.65 15.93
C ASN A 52 0.99 20.94 16.08
N LEU A 53 -0.32 20.90 15.80
CA LEU A 53 -1.21 22.08 15.83
C LEU A 53 -1.51 22.58 17.24
N ASP A 54 -1.34 21.72 18.25
CA ASP A 54 -1.51 22.09 19.66
C ASP A 54 -0.31 22.91 20.18
N LYS A 55 0.84 22.87 19.48
CA LYS A 55 1.89 23.87 19.61
C LYS A 55 1.48 25.07 18.78
N LYS A 56 0.58 25.87 19.36
CA LYS A 56 0.16 27.14 18.80
C LYS A 56 1.36 28.10 18.80
N GLY A 57 2.17 28.04 17.75
CA GLY A 57 3.20 29.04 17.43
C GLY A 57 4.64 28.54 17.51
N GLU A 58 5.07 27.71 16.56
CA GLU A 58 6.38 27.83 15.88
C GLU A 58 6.48 26.81 14.73
N ALA A 59 5.52 26.88 13.81
CA ALA A 59 5.75 26.43 12.44
C ALA A 59 5.40 27.61 11.52
N VAL A 60 5.82 28.80 11.94
CA VAL A 60 6.10 29.87 10.99
C VAL A 60 7.25 29.31 10.18
N MET A 61 7.08 29.19 8.88
CA MET A 61 8.19 28.95 7.95
C MET A 61 9.14 30.19 7.98
N THR A 62 9.76 30.48 9.12
CA THR A 62 10.79 31.52 9.29
C THR A 62 11.97 31.22 8.39
N ASP A 63 12.33 29.95 8.28
CA ASP A 63 13.44 29.47 7.47
C ASP A 63 13.18 29.68 5.96
N VAL A 64 11.92 29.87 5.54
CA VAL A 64 11.58 30.22 4.14
C VAL A 64 11.56 31.74 3.93
N GLN A 65 11.32 32.52 4.97
CA GLN A 65 11.35 33.99 4.89
C GLN A 65 12.78 34.52 4.73
N GLU A 66 13.78 33.86 5.32
CA GLU A 66 15.20 34.19 5.10
C GLU A 66 15.66 33.83 3.67
N ILE A 67 15.08 32.79 3.05
CA ILE A 67 15.41 32.36 1.68
C ILE A 67 14.71 33.25 0.63
N ALA A 68 13.53 33.80 0.95
CA ALA A 68 12.77 34.66 0.04
C ALA A 68 13.12 36.15 0.18
N THR A 69 14.41 36.50 0.07
CA THR A 69 14.77 37.90 -0.17
C THR A 69 14.49 38.24 -1.64
N VAL A 70 13.56 39.16 -1.89
CA VAL A 70 13.27 39.64 -3.25
C VAL A 70 14.46 40.45 -3.74
N VAL A 71 15.30 39.84 -4.58
CA VAL A 71 16.42 40.51 -5.23
C VAL A 71 15.87 41.38 -6.38
N PRO A 72 16.12 42.70 -6.38
CA PRO A 72 15.71 43.57 -7.47
C PRO A 72 16.42 43.20 -8.78
N ALA A 73 15.68 43.31 -9.90
CA ALA A 73 16.06 42.80 -11.22
C ALA A 73 17.41 43.33 -11.77
N ASP A 74 17.89 44.46 -11.24
CA ASP A 74 19.15 45.09 -11.66
C ASP A 74 20.39 44.27 -11.29
N LYS A 75 20.30 43.33 -10.34
CA LYS A 75 21.40 42.46 -9.91
C LYS A 75 21.54 41.17 -10.74
N ILE A 76 20.53 40.77 -11.51
CA ILE A 76 20.48 39.48 -12.22
C ILE A 76 21.31 39.51 -13.53
N LYS A 77 21.61 40.68 -14.07
CA LYS A 77 22.28 40.81 -15.39
C LYS A 77 23.80 40.59 -15.38
N LYS A 78 24.43 40.26 -14.24
CA LYS A 78 25.91 40.26 -14.10
C LYS A 78 26.57 38.95 -13.69
N GLN A 79 25.86 37.82 -13.60
CA GLN A 79 26.52 36.53 -13.35
C GLN A 79 26.29 35.60 -14.52
N ALA A 80 27.22 35.72 -15.47
CA ALA A 80 27.51 34.70 -16.46
C ALA A 80 28.17 33.50 -15.76
N ASP A 81 27.76 32.30 -16.18
CA ASP A 81 28.48 31.03 -16.11
C ASP A 81 29.13 30.65 -14.76
N VAL A 82 28.42 29.84 -13.97
CA VAL A 82 29.04 28.99 -12.96
C VAL A 82 28.54 27.57 -13.18
N ASP A 83 29.48 26.69 -13.53
CA ASP A 83 29.35 25.25 -13.72
C ASP A 83 28.53 24.58 -12.60
N MET A 84 27.51 23.82 -12.98
CA MET A 84 26.82 22.88 -12.09
C MET A 84 27.71 21.64 -11.87
N ALA A 85 28.74 21.81 -11.05
CA ALA A 85 29.45 20.71 -10.42
C ALA A 85 28.64 20.15 -9.24
N GLU A 86 28.75 18.84 -9.07
CA GLU A 86 28.01 17.96 -8.17
C GLU A 86 27.67 18.53 -6.77
N VAL A 87 26.40 18.40 -6.39
CA VAL A 87 26.00 18.27 -4.97
C VAL A 87 25.43 16.88 -4.78
N ALA A 88 26.34 15.93 -4.57
CA ALA A 88 26.07 14.75 -3.78
C ALA A 88 26.05 15.18 -2.32
N GLU A 89 24.87 15.26 -1.71
CA GLU A 89 24.60 14.83 -0.32
C GLU A 89 23.15 15.14 0.05
N GLY A 90 22.45 14.10 0.50
CA GLY A 90 21.02 14.11 0.80
C GLY A 90 20.43 12.72 0.70
N ASP A 91 21.08 11.77 1.37
CA ASP A 91 20.54 10.43 1.64
C ASP A 91 19.34 10.54 2.59
N ASP A 92 18.19 10.98 2.06
CA ASP A 92 16.98 11.09 2.87
C ASP A 92 15.75 10.66 2.04
N GLY A 93 15.32 9.42 2.27
CA GLY A 93 14.07 8.89 1.69
C GLY A 93 14.19 7.58 0.91
N LYS A 94 15.33 6.89 0.92
CA LYS A 94 15.41 5.52 0.39
C LYS A 94 14.79 4.56 1.40
N MET A 95 13.46 4.46 1.39
CA MET A 95 12.72 3.39 2.07
C MET A 95 13.38 2.06 1.73
N ASP A 96 13.62 1.23 2.74
CA ASP A 96 14.29 -0.07 2.65
C ASP A 96 13.46 -1.06 1.81
N MET A 97 13.47 -0.84 0.51
CA MET A 97 12.94 -1.73 -0.49
C MET A 97 13.95 -2.84 -0.61
N ASP A 98 13.56 -4.04 -0.16
CA ASP A 98 14.29 -5.29 -0.35
C ASP A 98 14.82 -5.40 -1.79
N SER A 99 16.01 -4.87 -2.01
CA SER A 99 16.63 -4.64 -3.31
C SER A 99 17.13 -5.94 -3.94
N LYS A 100 17.06 -7.02 -3.14
CA LYS A 100 17.45 -8.40 -3.47
C LYS A 100 16.31 -9.23 -4.06
N ARG A 101 15.07 -8.70 -4.15
CA ARG A 101 13.94 -9.46 -4.70
C ARG A 101 13.77 -9.30 -6.20
N ASN A 102 13.48 -10.41 -6.88
CA ASN A 102 13.15 -10.37 -8.30
C ASN A 102 11.74 -9.79 -8.51
N LYS A 103 11.64 -8.63 -9.19
CA LYS A 103 10.39 -7.91 -9.46
C LYS A 103 9.32 -8.75 -10.19
N LYS A 104 9.72 -9.75 -11.00
CA LYS A 104 8.80 -10.59 -11.78
C LYS A 104 8.25 -11.78 -10.99
N THR A 105 9.04 -12.32 -10.06
CA THR A 105 8.67 -13.54 -9.32
C THR A 105 8.36 -13.29 -7.85
N LEU A 106 8.66 -12.09 -7.33
CA LEU A 106 8.56 -11.70 -5.92
C LEU A 106 9.34 -12.64 -4.97
N LEU A 107 10.31 -13.38 -5.49
CA LEU A 107 11.16 -14.25 -4.70
C LEU A 107 12.39 -13.50 -4.21
N ASP A 108 12.87 -13.88 -3.03
CA ASP A 108 14.21 -13.53 -2.54
C ASP A 108 15.29 -14.44 -3.15
N GLU A 109 16.54 -14.20 -2.75
CA GLU A 109 17.73 -14.97 -3.15
C GLU A 109 17.62 -16.46 -2.79
N ASN A 110 16.90 -16.77 -1.72
CA ASN A 110 16.68 -18.13 -1.22
C ASN A 110 15.44 -18.80 -1.85
N GLY A 111 14.73 -18.11 -2.77
CA GLY A 111 13.56 -18.63 -3.45
C GLY A 111 12.27 -18.64 -2.61
N GLN A 112 12.24 -17.89 -1.51
CA GLN A 112 11.11 -17.77 -0.59
C GLN A 112 10.25 -16.53 -0.90
N TYR A 113 8.95 -16.64 -0.61
CA TYR A 113 7.99 -15.54 -0.77
C TYR A 113 7.96 -14.66 0.48
N PRO A 114 7.57 -13.37 0.36
CA PRO A 114 7.49 -12.46 1.50
C PRO A 114 6.56 -12.98 2.61
N ALA A 115 6.93 -12.73 3.87
CA ALA A 115 6.17 -13.21 5.04
C ALA A 115 4.73 -12.66 5.12
N TRP A 116 4.49 -11.45 4.59
CA TRP A 116 3.15 -10.86 4.50
C TRP A 116 2.25 -11.52 3.44
N MET A 117 2.84 -12.32 2.53
CA MET A 117 2.10 -12.97 1.47
C MET A 117 1.41 -14.23 2.00
N SER A 118 0.10 -14.32 1.82
CA SER A 118 -0.66 -15.48 2.27
C SER A 118 -0.20 -16.78 1.56
N GLN A 119 -0.18 -17.90 2.30
CA GLN A 119 0.25 -19.20 1.77
C GLN A 119 -0.53 -19.63 0.51
N ARG A 120 -1.80 -19.23 0.39
CA ARG A 120 -2.65 -19.51 -0.78
C ARG A 120 -2.17 -18.74 -2.02
N GLN A 121 -1.79 -17.48 -1.86
CA GLN A 121 -1.27 -16.66 -2.96
C GLN A 121 0.10 -17.19 -3.41
N ALA A 122 0.97 -17.56 -2.47
CA ALA A 122 2.26 -18.19 -2.78
C ALA A 122 2.09 -19.49 -3.61
N LYS A 123 1.17 -20.38 -3.19
CA LYS A 123 0.84 -21.61 -3.95
C LYS A 123 0.30 -21.30 -5.35
N LYS A 124 -0.55 -20.29 -5.50
CA LYS A 124 -1.11 -19.86 -6.80
C LYS A 124 -0.03 -19.36 -7.75
N MET A 125 0.89 -18.51 -7.26
CA MET A 125 1.98 -17.96 -8.07
C MET A 125 3.01 -19.04 -8.45
N LYS A 126 3.34 -19.96 -7.53
CA LYS A 126 4.15 -21.15 -7.83
C LYS A 126 3.50 -21.99 -8.93
N GLY A 127 2.19 -22.25 -8.84
CA GLY A 127 1.45 -23.01 -9.87
C GLY A 127 1.51 -22.37 -11.26
N LYS A 128 1.32 -21.05 -11.36
CA LYS A 128 1.44 -20.32 -12.64
C LYS A 128 2.85 -20.41 -13.23
N ARG A 129 3.89 -20.31 -12.40
CA ARG A 129 5.30 -20.40 -12.84
C ARG A 129 5.63 -21.80 -13.35
N MET A 130 5.22 -22.84 -12.63
CA MET A 130 5.46 -24.22 -13.02
C MET A 130 4.67 -24.61 -14.28
N ALA A 131 3.44 -24.12 -14.43
CA ALA A 131 2.62 -24.36 -15.62
C ALA A 131 3.28 -23.82 -16.91
N LYS A 132 3.85 -22.60 -16.85
CA LYS A 132 4.61 -22.01 -17.97
C LYS A 132 5.88 -22.82 -18.31
N LYS A 133 6.57 -23.34 -17.30
CA LYS A 133 7.75 -24.19 -17.50
C LYS A 133 7.37 -25.54 -18.13
N SER A 134 6.25 -26.13 -17.71
CA SER A 134 5.77 -27.41 -18.26
C SER A 134 5.17 -27.29 -19.66
N SER A 135 4.56 -26.15 -20.02
CA SER A 135 4.00 -25.94 -21.36
C SER A 135 5.06 -25.77 -22.43
N GLN A 136 6.25 -25.26 -22.06
CA GLN A 136 7.34 -25.03 -22.99
C GLN A 136 8.16 -26.31 -23.30
N GLY A 137 8.08 -27.33 -22.43
CA GLY A 137 8.84 -28.58 -22.56
C GLY A 137 8.07 -29.81 -23.07
N LYS A 138 6.75 -29.72 -23.25
CA LYS A 138 5.95 -30.83 -23.79
C LYS A 138 5.01 -30.35 -24.88
N LYS A 139 5.55 -30.13 -26.09
CA LYS A 139 4.77 -30.50 -27.29
C LYS A 139 4.52 -31.99 -27.14
N LYS A 140 3.30 -32.40 -26.76
CA LYS A 140 2.90 -33.80 -26.89
C LYS A 140 3.12 -34.15 -28.35
N LYS A 141 4.19 -34.89 -28.68
CA LYS A 141 4.27 -35.57 -29.97
C LYS A 141 3.00 -36.40 -30.05
N GLY A 142 2.19 -36.12 -31.07
CA GLY A 142 0.89 -36.75 -31.25
C GLY A 142 1.05 -38.26 -31.15
N ILE A 143 0.28 -38.90 -30.29
CA ILE A 143 -0.18 -40.24 -30.59
C ILE A 143 -1.26 -40.01 -31.64
N ALA A 144 -0.87 -40.19 -32.90
CA ALA A 144 -1.77 -40.51 -33.98
C ALA A 144 -1.75 -42.03 -34.08
N TRP A 145 -2.72 -42.67 -33.42
CA TRP A 145 -3.34 -43.91 -33.83
C TRP A 145 -4.70 -43.99 -33.15
#